data_AF-A0A2U1JE19-F1
#
_entry.id   AF-A0A2U1JE19-F1
#
_cell.length_a   1.000
_cell.length_b   1.000
_cell.length_c   1.000
_cell.angle_alpha   90.00
_cell.angle_beta   90.00
_cell.angle_gamma   90.00
#
_symmetry.space_group_name_H-M   'P 1'
#
loop_
_entity.id
_entity.type
_entity.pdbx_description
1 polymer ?
#
loop_
_entity_poly.entity_id
_entity_poly.type
_entity_poly.pdbx_seq_one_letter_code
_entity_poly.pdbx_strand_id
1 'polypeptide(L)' 'MIASTESFSGIANNAKNQTATYRFLLYTRPSQKTFRTKRILGKKQKQNRPIPNWFRMKSDTKIRYNAKRRNWRRTKLGI' A
#
# COMPACT_ATOMS: atom_id res chain seq x y z
N MET A 1 -39.42 7.33 52.36
CA MET A 1 -38.88 8.36 51.47
C MET A 1 -38.33 7.65 50.24
N ILE A 2 -39.09 7.69 49.15
CA ILE A 2 -38.76 7.15 47.83
C ILE A 2 -38.33 8.36 46.98
N ALA A 3 -37.18 8.28 46.32
CA ALA A 3 -36.80 9.16 45.21
C ALA A 3 -35.85 8.34 44.31
N SER A 4 -36.36 7.71 43.26
CA SER A 4 -36.49 8.23 41.89
C SER A 4 -35.36 7.67 41.02
N THR A 5 -35.70 6.61 40.29
CA THR A 5 -34.97 6.12 39.13
C THR A 5 -35.04 7.17 38.02
N GLU A 6 -33.93 7.79 37.65
CA GLU A 6 -33.84 8.59 36.43
C GLU A 6 -33.05 7.84 35.37
N SER A 7 -33.81 7.32 34.40
CA SER A 7 -33.33 7.01 33.06
C SER A 7 -32.92 8.30 32.34
N PHE A 8 -31.66 8.42 31.92
CA PHE A 8 -31.28 9.40 30.90
C PHE A 8 -30.94 8.68 29.59
N SER A 9 -31.82 8.88 28.62
CA SER A 9 -31.69 8.50 27.23
C SER A 9 -30.53 9.23 26.53
N GLY A 10 -29.70 8.46 25.82
CA GLY A 10 -29.18 8.83 24.49
C GLY A 10 -28.09 9.91 24.39
N ILE A 11 -26.87 9.48 24.08
CA ILE A 11 -26.06 10.11 23.02
C ILE A 11 -25.57 9.01 22.09
N ALA A 12 -26.42 8.66 21.12
CA ALA A 12 -25.95 8.11 19.87
C ALA A 12 -25.14 9.21 19.16
N ASN A 13 -23.83 9.02 19.01
CA ASN A 13 -22.93 9.62 18.01
C ASN A 13 -21.54 9.03 18.29
N ASN A 14 -21.12 7.92 17.69
CA ASN A 14 -20.59 7.95 16.34
C ASN A 14 -20.41 6.51 15.80
N ALA A 15 -21.52 5.88 15.39
CA ALA A 15 -21.50 4.62 14.65
C ALA A 15 -21.14 4.82 13.15
N LYS A 16 -20.86 6.05 12.71
CA LYS A 16 -20.49 6.37 11.32
C LYS A 16 -18.99 6.21 11.05
N ASN A 17 -18.18 6.13 12.10
CA ASN A 17 -16.73 5.94 11.97
C ASN A 17 -16.26 4.49 12.12
N GLN A 18 -17.17 3.55 12.40
CA GLN A 18 -16.82 2.12 12.38
C GLN A 18 -16.92 1.53 10.97
N THR A 19 -17.73 2.08 10.06
CA THR A 19 -17.96 1.49 8.73
C THR A 19 -16.97 1.92 7.65
N ALA A 20 -16.19 2.99 7.88
CA ALA A 20 -15.14 3.45 6.96
C ALA A 20 -13.91 2.53 6.93
N THR A 21 -13.66 1.80 8.02
CA THR A 21 -12.49 0.91 8.16
C THR A 21 -12.74 -0.47 7.55
N TYR A 22 -13.99 -0.95 7.49
CA TYR A 22 -14.33 -2.26 6.90
C TYR A 22 -14.63 -2.23 5.40
N ARG A 23 -14.98 -1.06 4.82
CA ARG A 23 -15.21 -0.94 3.36
C ARG A 23 -13.93 -0.98 2.53
N PHE A 24 -12.78 -0.64 3.13
CA PHE A 24 -11.47 -0.75 2.46
C PHE A 24 -10.94 -2.20 2.40
N LEU A 25 -11.50 -3.11 3.21
CA LEU A 25 -10.94 -4.46 3.39
C LEU A 25 -11.59 -5.55 2.52
N LEU A 26 -12.72 -5.30 1.83
CA LEU A 26 -13.50 -6.38 1.21
C LEU A 26 -13.68 -6.35 -0.32
N TYR A 27 -12.96 -5.52 -1.08
CA TYR A 27 -13.04 -5.64 -2.55
C TYR A 27 -11.84 -5.14 -3.34
N THR A 28 -10.64 -5.64 -3.05
CA THR A 28 -9.55 -5.51 -4.02
C THR A 28 -9.68 -6.67 -5.01
N ARG A 29 -10.49 -6.54 -6.08
CA ARG A 29 -10.41 -7.47 -7.22
C ARG A 29 -8.97 -7.37 -7.77
N PRO A 30 -8.10 -8.38 -7.60
CA PRO A 30 -6.68 -8.24 -7.92
C PRO A 30 -6.45 -7.92 -9.41
N SER A 31 -7.37 -8.36 -10.26
CA SER A 31 -7.37 -8.12 -11.71
C SER A 31 -7.88 -6.71 -12.11
N GLN A 32 -8.82 -6.13 -11.36
CA GLN A 32 -9.42 -4.83 -11.69
C GLN A 32 -8.67 -3.70 -10.98
N LYS A 33 -7.76 -3.06 -11.72
CA LYS A 33 -6.91 -1.97 -11.23
C LYS A 33 -7.15 -0.69 -12.03
N THR A 34 -7.08 0.45 -11.37
CA THR A 34 -7.11 1.76 -12.04
C THR A 34 -5.90 1.94 -12.95
N PHE A 35 -6.01 2.83 -13.94
CA PHE A 35 -4.90 3.15 -14.85
C PHE A 35 -3.66 3.66 -14.10
N ARG A 36 -3.86 4.48 -13.06
CA ARG A 36 -2.76 4.99 -12.21
C ARG A 36 -1.98 3.85 -11.56
N THR A 37 -2.67 2.90 -10.93
CA THR A 37 -2.01 1.74 -10.30
C THR A 37 -1.31 0.87 -11.33
N LYS A 38 -1.92 0.62 -12.50
CA LYS A 38 -1.29 -0.13 -13.60
C LYS A 38 0.01 0.52 -14.08
N ARG A 39 0.03 1.85 -14.26
CA ARG A 39 1.25 2.59 -14.64
C ARG A 39 2.36 2.45 -13.59
N ILE A 40 2.02 2.55 -12.31
CA ILE A 40 3.00 2.40 -11.22
C ILE A 40 3.57 0.98 -11.21
N LEU A 41 2.72 -0.04 -11.29
CA LEU A 41 3.15 -1.45 -11.33
C LEU A 41 4.08 -1.72 -12.52
N GLY A 42 3.72 -1.24 -13.71
CA GLY A 42 4.55 -1.36 -14.91
C GLY A 42 5.90 -0.66 -14.76
N LYS A 43 5.95 0.55 -14.17
CA LYS A 43 7.21 1.25 -13.90
C LYS A 43 8.08 0.47 -12.90
N LYS A 44 7.49 -0.06 -11.83
CA LYS A 44 8.20 -0.86 -10.82
C LYS A 44 8.75 -2.17 -11.40
N GLN A 45 8.02 -2.79 -12.33
CA GLN A 45 8.52 -3.96 -13.06
C GLN A 45 9.70 -3.59 -13.95
N LYS A 46 9.59 -2.53 -14.75
CA LYS A 46 10.69 -2.04 -15.62
C LYS A 46 11.94 -1.69 -14.82
N GLN A 47 11.81 -1.05 -13.66
CA GLN A 47 12.94 -0.68 -12.80
C GLN A 47 13.68 -1.89 -12.20
N ASN A 48 12.99 -3.03 -12.04
CA ASN A 48 13.53 -4.22 -11.40
C ASN A 48 14.39 -5.08 -12.35
N ARG A 49 15.45 -4.48 -12.92
CA ARG A 49 16.36 -5.10 -13.89
C ARG A 49 17.83 -5.07 -13.39
N PRO A 50 18.68 -6.02 -13.80
CA PRO A 50 20.11 -5.99 -13.52
C PRO A 50 20.81 -4.86 -14.27
N ILE A 51 22.03 -4.52 -13.86
CA ILE A 51 22.84 -3.50 -14.54
C ILE A 51 23.40 -4.11 -15.85
N PRO A 52 23.38 -3.37 -16.98
CA PRO A 52 23.96 -3.84 -18.24
C PRO A 52 25.48 -4.07 -18.15
N ASN A 53 25.99 -5.05 -18.90
CA ASN A 53 27.41 -5.41 -18.88
C ASN A 53 28.32 -4.27 -19.37
N TRP A 54 27.93 -3.56 -20.43
CA TRP A 54 28.72 -2.43 -20.95
C TRP A 54 28.90 -1.32 -19.92
N PHE A 55 27.93 -1.13 -19.01
CA PHE A 55 28.03 -0.12 -17.95
C PHE A 55 29.12 -0.49 -16.95
N ARG A 56 29.37 -1.79 -16.73
CA ARG A 56 30.45 -2.28 -15.85
C ARG A 56 31.84 -2.03 -16.42
N MET A 57 31.93 -1.87 -17.73
CA MET A 57 33.19 -1.60 -18.45
C MET A 57 33.51 -0.10 -18.50
N LYS A 58 32.60 0.79 -18.06
CA LYS A 58 32.86 2.23 -18.02
C LYS A 58 33.86 2.58 -16.94
N SER A 59 34.92 3.27 -17.35
CA SER A 59 35.90 3.91 -16.46
C SER A 59 35.21 4.90 -15.52
N ASP A 60 35.76 5.09 -14.32
CA ASP A 60 35.26 6.00 -13.28
C ASP A 60 33.82 5.75 -12.79
N THR A 61 33.40 4.48 -12.73
CA THR A 61 32.13 4.11 -12.08
C THR A 61 32.31 3.01 -11.03
N LYS A 62 31.87 3.27 -9.79
CA LYS A 62 31.96 2.30 -8.67
C LYS A 62 30.76 1.35 -8.58
N ILE A 63 29.69 1.59 -9.34
CA ILE A 63 28.43 0.85 -9.24
C ILE A 63 28.54 -0.51 -9.94
N ARG A 64 28.45 -1.62 -9.18
CA ARG A 64 28.55 -2.99 -9.71
C ARG A 64 27.21 -3.73 -9.82
N TYR A 65 26.25 -3.41 -8.94
CA TYR A 65 24.94 -4.05 -8.92
C TYR A 65 23.84 -3.02 -8.61
N ASN A 66 22.59 -3.35 -8.95
CA ASN A 66 21.45 -2.49 -8.67
C ASN A 66 21.01 -2.69 -7.21
N ALA A 67 21.49 -1.85 -6.30
CA ALA A 67 21.13 -1.90 -4.89
C ALA A 67 19.62 -1.73 -4.62
N LYS A 68 18.89 -1.08 -5.55
CA LYS A 68 17.44 -0.86 -5.45
C LYS A 68 16.61 -1.99 -6.08
N ARG A 69 17.24 -3.09 -6.51
CA ARG A 69 16.55 -4.27 -7.05
C ARG A 69 15.69 -4.92 -5.96
N ARG A 70 14.49 -5.38 -6.31
CA ARG A 70 13.48 -5.83 -5.35
C ARG A 70 13.08 -7.28 -5.61
N ASN A 71 12.91 -8.08 -4.54
CA ASN A 71 12.26 -9.38 -4.58
C ASN A 71 10.83 -9.28 -4.01
N TRP A 72 9.83 -9.75 -4.77
CA TRP A 72 8.41 -9.68 -4.41
C TRP A 72 8.02 -10.51 -3.17
N ARG A 73 8.81 -11.55 -2.86
CA ARG A 73 8.63 -12.34 -1.63
C ARG A 73 9.13 -11.59 -0.41
N ARG A 74 10.27 -10.88 -0.53
CA ARG A 74 10.95 -10.19 0.59
C ARG A 74 10.33 -8.84 0.91
N THR A 75 10.00 -8.02 -0.10
CA THR A 75 9.60 -6.61 0.09
C THR A 75 8.38 -6.24 -0.77
N LYS A 76 7.36 -5.65 -0.12
CA LYS A 76 6.09 -5.26 -0.74
C LYS A 76 6.12 -3.81 -1.23
N LEU A 77 5.26 -3.47 -2.18
CA LEU A 77 5.28 -2.18 -2.87
C LEU A 77 4.46 -1.08 -2.14
N GLY A 78 3.58 -1.45 -1.21
CA GLY A 78 2.80 -0.49 -0.40
C GLY A 78 1.94 0.47 -1.23
N ILE A 79 1.36 -0.02 -2.33
CA ILE A 79 0.58 0.74 -3.33
C ILE A 79 -0.70 -0.02 -3.69
#